data_AF-A0A7C4A742-F1
#
_entry.id   AF-A0A7C4A742-F1
#
_cell.length_a   1.000
_cell.length_b   1.000
_cell.length_c   1.000
_cell.angle_alpha   90.00
_cell.angle_beta   90.00
_cell.angle_gamma   90.00
#
_symmetry.space_group_name_H-M   'P 1'
#
loop_
_entity.id
_entity.type
_entity.pdbx_description
1 polymer ?
#
loop_
_entity_poly.entity_id
_entity_poly.type
_entity_poly.pdbx_seq_one_letter_code
_entity_poly.pdbx_strand_id
1 'polypeptide(L)'
;MERQKFSLREKVIKIALPELEKIYQLSVDDPNAYLNEAQSILAKNPDLNLVLYFNHISFPDPVFAFWLYLKYIDPENRRQIILPASHWHTNFLRNPAFAAAFKLGELVLGYKGIRIVQAYQLEQPEKYHYTPADATKSYRSLLEAIGKNPQNTTLIISPEGHRSENGALQQGEDGIIHLVRRLTPCVLIPLGIVYENKFNRNGLNFGVKVDLRPGQPFLWEDNRQKPTLEQIMIPLASVLPPEMQGAWR
;
A
#
# COMPACT_ATOMS: atom_id res chain seq x y z
N MET A 1 -2.69 17.96 -35.55
CA MET A 1 -2.40 17.62 -34.13
C MET A 1 -3.64 16.97 -33.54
N GLU A 2 -3.70 15.63 -33.51
CA GLU A 2 -4.83 14.93 -32.88
C GLU A 2 -4.76 15.13 -31.36
N ARG A 3 -5.86 15.61 -30.76
CA ARG A 3 -5.96 15.68 -29.30
C ARG A 3 -6.10 14.26 -28.76
N GLN A 4 -5.09 13.79 -28.03
CA GLN A 4 -5.14 12.51 -27.32
C GLN A 4 -6.37 12.50 -26.37
N LYS A 5 -7.31 11.57 -26.60
CA LYS A 5 -8.51 11.43 -25.78
C LYS A 5 -8.17 10.67 -24.51
N PHE A 6 -7.94 11.38 -23.40
CA PHE A 6 -7.86 10.77 -22.09
C PHE A 6 -9.20 10.16 -21.67
N SER A 7 -9.15 8.96 -21.11
CA SER A 7 -10.24 8.34 -20.35
C SER A 7 -10.66 9.23 -19.17
N LEU A 8 -11.87 9.04 -18.66
CA LEU A 8 -12.36 9.76 -17.48
C LEU A 8 -11.41 9.56 -16.28
N ARG A 9 -10.91 8.33 -16.10
CA ARG A 9 -9.95 7.97 -15.05
C ARG A 9 -8.67 8.79 -15.10
N GLU A 10 -8.04 8.84 -16.27
CA GLU A 10 -6.79 9.62 -16.46
C GLU A 10 -7.01 11.11 -16.20
N LYS A 11 -8.17 11.65 -16.58
CA LYS A 11 -8.51 13.05 -16.27
C LYS A 11 -8.62 13.27 -14.77
N VAL A 12 -9.31 12.39 -14.05
CA VAL A 12 -9.46 12.53 -12.59
C VAL A 12 -8.11 12.40 -11.90
N ILE A 13 -7.27 11.42 -12.27
CA ILE A 13 -5.92 11.27 -11.70
C ILE A 13 -5.08 12.53 -11.95
N LYS A 14 -5.07 13.06 -13.19
CA LYS A 14 -4.33 14.28 -13.52
C LYS A 14 -4.76 15.52 -12.73
N ILE A 15 -6.01 15.58 -12.30
CA ILE A 15 -6.53 16.68 -11.47
C ILE A 15 -6.26 16.40 -9.99
N ALA A 16 -6.47 15.16 -9.54
CA ALA A 16 -6.41 14.81 -8.12
C ALA A 16 -4.99 14.78 -7.56
N LEU A 17 -4.00 14.27 -8.32
CA LEU A 17 -2.62 14.13 -7.81
C LEU A 17 -1.99 15.48 -7.45
N PRO A 18 -2.06 16.54 -8.28
CA PRO A 18 -1.52 17.86 -7.91
C PRO A 18 -2.24 18.50 -6.72
N GLU A 19 -3.54 18.24 -6.54
CA GLU A 19 -4.27 18.76 -5.38
C GLU A 19 -3.87 18.02 -4.10
N LEU A 20 -3.65 16.70 -4.16
CA LEU A 20 -3.07 15.95 -3.03
C LEU A 20 -1.69 16.48 -2.66
N GLU A 21 -0.83 16.78 -3.63
CA GLU A 21 0.50 17.38 -3.40
C GLU A 21 0.40 18.69 -2.63
N LYS A 22 -0.50 19.58 -3.03
CA LYS A 22 -0.71 20.87 -2.35
C LYS A 22 -1.29 20.68 -0.96
N ILE A 23 -2.32 19.85 -0.82
CA ILE A 23 -3.03 19.64 0.44
C ILE A 23 -2.11 19.05 1.51
N TYR A 24 -1.22 18.14 1.13
CA TYR A 24 -0.33 17.44 2.07
C TYR A 24 1.15 17.87 1.96
N GLN A 25 1.43 18.91 1.17
CA GLN A 25 2.78 19.37 0.87
C GLN A 25 3.73 18.20 0.57
N LEU A 26 3.27 17.25 -0.26
CA LEU A 26 3.96 15.98 -0.48
C LEU A 26 5.33 16.22 -1.10
N SER A 27 6.34 15.58 -0.52
CA SER A 27 7.70 15.56 -1.06
C SER A 27 8.16 14.12 -1.24
N VAL A 28 9.10 13.92 -2.17
CA VAL A 28 9.78 12.63 -2.36
C VAL A 28 11.25 12.84 -2.04
N ASP A 29 11.73 12.08 -1.05
CA ASP A 29 13.13 12.05 -0.66
C ASP A 29 13.73 10.73 -1.16
N ASP A 30 14.25 10.77 -2.40
CA ASP A 30 14.84 9.63 -3.11
C ASP A 30 16.28 9.97 -3.56
N PRO A 31 17.23 10.10 -2.61
CA PRO A 31 18.60 10.54 -2.92
C PRO A 31 19.38 9.52 -3.76
N ASN A 32 18.95 8.26 -3.76
CA ASN A 32 19.60 7.16 -4.48
C ASN A 32 18.90 6.81 -5.80
N ALA A 33 17.88 7.57 -6.20
CA ALA A 33 17.11 7.34 -7.43
C ALA A 33 16.48 5.93 -7.53
N TYR A 34 16.02 5.38 -6.40
CA TYR A 34 15.38 4.07 -6.33
C TYR A 34 14.08 4.01 -7.15
N LEU A 35 13.38 5.12 -7.35
CA LEU A 35 12.24 5.17 -8.26
C LEU A 35 12.64 4.92 -9.71
N ASN A 36 13.77 5.49 -10.15
CA ASN A 36 14.29 5.25 -11.51
C ASN A 36 14.72 3.79 -11.68
N GLU A 37 15.31 3.20 -10.64
CA GLU A 37 15.65 1.77 -10.64
C GLU A 37 14.40 0.89 -10.75
N ALA A 38 13.36 1.18 -9.94
CA ALA A 38 12.08 0.46 -10.00
C ALA A 38 11.43 0.57 -11.39
N GLN A 39 11.39 1.77 -11.97
CA GLN A 39 10.91 1.99 -13.33
C GLN A 39 11.71 1.18 -14.36
N SER A 40 13.04 1.13 -14.23
CA SER A 40 13.91 0.37 -15.13
C SER A 40 13.64 -1.13 -15.05
N ILE A 41 13.47 -1.68 -13.84
CA ILE A 41 13.10 -3.09 -13.63
C ILE A 41 11.76 -3.40 -14.31
N LEU A 42 10.74 -2.56 -14.08
CA LEU A 42 9.39 -2.75 -14.61
C LEU A 42 9.31 -2.51 -16.13
N ALA A 43 10.12 -1.62 -16.68
CA ALA A 43 10.19 -1.38 -18.13
C ALA A 43 10.82 -2.57 -18.86
N LYS A 44 11.83 -3.20 -18.27
CA LYS A 44 12.46 -4.42 -18.80
C LYS A 44 11.56 -5.65 -18.64
N ASN A 45 10.69 -5.66 -17.62
CA ASN A 45 9.83 -6.78 -17.27
C ASN A 45 8.37 -6.31 -17.09
N PRO A 46 7.65 -6.01 -18.18
CA PRO A 46 6.31 -5.40 -18.10
C PRO A 46 5.29 -6.29 -17.38
N ASP A 47 5.42 -7.62 -17.50
CA ASP A 47 4.51 -8.59 -16.87
C ASP A 47 4.82 -8.87 -15.40
N LEU A 48 5.91 -8.29 -14.86
CA LEU A 48 6.33 -8.51 -13.48
C LEU A 48 5.29 -7.95 -12.49
N ASN A 49 4.99 -8.73 -11.47
CA ASN A 49 4.16 -8.28 -10.37
C ASN A 49 4.94 -7.30 -9.48
N LEU A 50 4.22 -6.47 -8.72
CA LEU A 50 4.80 -5.47 -7.84
C LEU A 50 4.17 -5.57 -6.46
N VAL A 51 4.98 -5.44 -5.41
CA VAL A 51 4.54 -5.21 -4.04
C VAL A 51 5.09 -3.88 -3.58
N LEU A 52 4.23 -2.85 -3.53
CA LEU A 52 4.55 -1.57 -2.89
C LEU A 52 4.06 -1.64 -1.45
N TYR A 53 4.98 -1.55 -0.49
CA TYR A 53 4.62 -1.73 0.91
C TYR A 53 5.19 -0.63 1.79
N PHE A 54 4.40 -0.22 2.78
CA PHE A 54 4.64 1.02 3.54
C PHE A 54 4.31 0.88 5.03
N ASN A 55 4.92 1.74 5.85
CA ASN A 55 4.54 1.88 7.27
C ASN A 55 3.18 2.57 7.38
N HIS A 56 2.33 2.11 8.29
CA HIS A 56 1.01 2.69 8.47
C HIS A 56 0.90 3.32 9.84
N ILE A 57 0.88 4.66 9.88
CA ILE A 57 0.87 5.45 11.11
C ILE A 57 -0.35 6.37 11.18
N SER A 58 -1.02 6.62 10.06
CA SER A 58 -2.18 7.49 10.00
C SER A 58 -3.19 7.08 8.92
N PHE A 59 -4.35 7.72 8.94
CA PHE A 59 -5.44 7.44 8.00
C PHE A 59 -5.08 7.64 6.51
N PRO A 60 -4.48 8.77 6.07
CA PRO A 60 -4.22 9.03 4.65
C PRO A 60 -3.05 8.24 4.03
N ASP A 61 -2.24 7.51 4.80
CA ASP A 61 -1.03 6.84 4.27
C ASP A 61 -1.25 5.99 3.00
N PRO A 62 -2.34 5.19 2.85
CA PRO A 62 -2.59 4.46 1.62
C PRO A 62 -2.74 5.39 0.42
N VAL A 63 -3.33 6.58 0.59
CA VAL A 63 -3.48 7.58 -0.48
C VAL A 63 -2.11 8.07 -0.95
N PHE A 64 -1.15 8.20 -0.05
CA PHE A 64 0.20 8.62 -0.41
C PHE A 64 0.97 7.53 -1.16
N ALA A 65 0.81 6.27 -0.75
CA ALA A 65 1.33 5.14 -1.50
C ALA A 65 0.76 5.09 -2.93
N PHE A 66 -0.55 5.31 -3.08
CA PHE A 66 -1.19 5.45 -4.41
C PHE A 66 -0.67 6.63 -5.20
N TRP A 67 -0.48 7.79 -4.55
CA TRP A 67 0.04 8.97 -5.21
C TRP A 67 1.44 8.72 -5.77
N LEU A 68 2.35 8.16 -4.97
CA LEU A 68 3.71 7.82 -5.40
C LEU A 68 3.67 6.81 -6.55
N TYR A 69 2.83 5.77 -6.40
CA TYR A 69 2.66 4.73 -7.41
C TYR A 69 2.21 5.30 -8.76
N LEU A 70 1.13 6.08 -8.78
CA LEU A 70 0.56 6.65 -10.00
C LEU A 70 1.39 7.79 -10.58
N LYS A 71 2.24 8.45 -9.79
CA LYS A 71 3.09 9.54 -10.28
C LYS A 71 4.43 9.05 -10.79
N TYR A 72 5.04 8.07 -10.11
CA TYR A 72 6.42 7.67 -10.36
C TYR A 72 6.59 6.21 -10.77
N ILE A 73 5.80 5.26 -10.26
CA ILE A 73 6.09 3.83 -10.51
C ILE A 73 5.39 3.31 -11.77
N ASP A 74 4.07 3.52 -11.89
CA ASP A 74 3.29 3.10 -13.06
C ASP A 74 2.27 4.19 -13.45
N PRO A 75 2.71 5.30 -14.07
CA PRO A 75 1.83 6.42 -14.39
C PRO A 75 0.75 6.12 -15.44
N GLU A 76 1.02 5.17 -16.31
CA GLU A 76 0.05 4.64 -17.27
C GLU A 76 -0.93 3.67 -16.59
N ASN A 77 -0.62 3.25 -15.36
CA ASN A 77 -1.46 2.43 -14.52
C ASN A 77 -1.95 1.17 -15.27
N ARG A 78 -0.96 0.44 -15.78
CA ARG A 78 -1.15 -0.74 -16.63
C ARG A 78 -1.40 -2.01 -15.83
N ARG A 79 -1.05 -2.00 -14.55
CA ARG A 79 -1.20 -3.14 -13.64
C ARG A 79 -2.58 -3.20 -12.98
N GLN A 80 -3.05 -4.41 -12.69
CA GLN A 80 -4.17 -4.60 -11.79
C GLN A 80 -3.73 -4.26 -10.36
N ILE A 81 -4.29 -3.24 -9.75
CA ILE A 81 -3.96 -2.87 -8.36
C ILE A 81 -4.89 -3.63 -7.41
N ILE A 82 -4.32 -4.31 -6.42
CA ILE A 82 -5.01 -4.92 -5.29
C ILE A 82 -4.70 -4.10 -4.04
N LEU A 83 -5.76 -3.70 -3.33
CA LEU A 83 -5.65 -2.96 -2.06
C LEU A 83 -6.44 -3.69 -0.97
N PRO A 84 -5.79 -4.48 -0.10
CA PRO A 84 -6.43 -5.00 1.09
C PRO A 84 -6.72 -3.86 2.07
N ALA A 85 -7.93 -3.85 2.63
CA ALA A 85 -8.36 -2.88 3.62
C ALA A 85 -9.19 -3.55 4.71
N SER A 86 -9.21 -2.96 5.90
CA SER A 86 -9.96 -3.46 7.05
C SER A 86 -11.43 -3.71 6.74
N HIS A 87 -11.91 -4.91 7.04
CA HIS A 87 -13.33 -5.25 6.89
C HIS A 87 -14.22 -4.38 7.79
N TRP A 88 -13.76 -4.08 9.01
CA TRP A 88 -14.47 -3.18 9.93
C TRP A 88 -14.61 -1.77 9.37
N HIS A 89 -13.49 -1.15 8.96
CA HIS A 89 -13.51 0.26 8.54
C HIS A 89 -14.22 0.46 7.20
N THR A 90 -14.20 -0.51 6.30
CA THR A 90 -14.86 -0.43 4.98
C THR A 90 -16.34 -0.84 4.98
N ASN A 91 -16.94 -1.12 6.15
CA ASN A 91 -18.35 -1.46 6.27
C ASN A 91 -19.21 -0.18 6.35
N PHE A 92 -20.15 -0.02 5.40
CA PHE A 92 -21.06 1.13 5.34
C PHE A 92 -21.90 1.34 6.60
N LEU A 93 -22.26 0.27 7.31
CA LEU A 93 -23.05 0.37 8.55
C LEU A 93 -22.23 0.89 9.74
N ARG A 94 -20.91 0.80 9.67
CA ARG A 94 -20.00 1.16 10.78
C ARG A 94 -19.22 2.45 10.51
N ASN A 95 -18.83 2.68 9.26
CA ASN A 95 -18.12 3.88 8.85
C ASN A 95 -18.52 4.26 7.41
N PRO A 96 -19.70 4.90 7.23
CA PRO A 96 -20.25 5.19 5.91
C PRO A 96 -19.36 6.12 5.10
N ALA A 97 -18.76 7.13 5.75
CA ALA A 97 -17.86 8.07 5.09
C ALA A 97 -16.62 7.38 4.52
N PHE A 98 -15.96 6.53 5.31
CA PHE A 98 -14.80 5.77 4.83
C PHE A 98 -15.18 4.75 3.76
N ALA A 99 -16.28 4.02 3.96
CA ALA A 99 -16.74 3.02 3.00
C ALA A 99 -17.08 3.65 1.64
N ALA A 100 -17.70 4.84 1.64
CA ALA A 100 -17.96 5.62 0.44
C ALA A 100 -16.66 6.10 -0.22
N ALA A 101 -15.72 6.66 0.54
CA ALA A 101 -14.42 7.11 0.03
C ALA A 101 -13.61 5.96 -0.56
N PHE A 102 -13.59 4.79 0.10
CA PHE A 102 -12.95 3.58 -0.39
C PHE A 102 -13.58 3.12 -1.71
N LYS A 103 -14.91 3.03 -1.80
CA LYS A 103 -15.57 2.62 -3.05
C LYS A 103 -15.42 3.63 -4.19
N LEU A 104 -15.44 4.92 -3.88
CA LEU A 104 -15.16 5.96 -4.87
C LEU A 104 -13.70 5.89 -5.34
N GLY A 105 -12.77 5.64 -4.43
CA GLY A 105 -11.36 5.40 -4.75
C GLY A 105 -11.19 4.21 -5.68
N GLU A 106 -11.89 3.10 -5.46
CA GLU A 106 -11.88 1.94 -6.35
C GLU A 106 -12.36 2.31 -7.76
N LEU A 107 -13.38 3.16 -7.91
CA LEU A 107 -13.83 3.64 -9.22
C LEU A 107 -12.82 4.58 -9.90
N VAL A 108 -12.28 5.53 -9.13
CA VAL A 108 -11.47 6.64 -9.64
C VAL A 108 -10.01 6.27 -9.84
N LEU A 109 -9.44 5.56 -8.88
CA LEU A 109 -8.05 5.10 -8.90
C LEU A 109 -7.94 3.69 -9.49
N GLY A 110 -9.07 3.00 -9.74
CA GLY A 110 -9.19 1.70 -10.42
C GLY A 110 -8.36 0.59 -9.80
N TYR A 111 -8.28 0.58 -8.48
CA TYR A 111 -7.83 -0.57 -7.72
C TYR A 111 -9.01 -1.49 -7.39
N LYS A 112 -8.74 -2.77 -7.18
CA LYS A 112 -9.68 -3.75 -6.64
C LYS A 112 -9.54 -3.80 -5.12
N GLY A 113 -10.53 -3.24 -4.44
CA GLY A 113 -10.53 -3.14 -2.98
C GLY A 113 -10.98 -4.44 -2.32
N ILE A 114 -10.11 -5.09 -1.56
CA ILE A 114 -10.44 -6.35 -0.87
C ILE A 114 -10.56 -6.12 0.63
N ARG A 115 -11.70 -6.50 1.20
CA ARG A 115 -11.94 -6.39 2.64
C ARG A 115 -11.33 -7.58 3.37
N ILE A 116 -10.49 -7.31 4.36
CA ILE A 116 -9.76 -8.32 5.14
C ILE A 116 -10.07 -8.16 6.62
N VAL A 117 -10.35 -9.27 7.30
CA VAL A 117 -10.36 -9.32 8.76
C VAL A 117 -8.91 -9.36 9.22
N GLN A 118 -8.52 -8.37 10.02
CA GLN A 118 -7.15 -8.19 10.50
C GLN A 118 -6.94 -8.94 11.82
N ALA A 119 -5.71 -9.34 12.13
CA ALA A 119 -5.39 -10.16 13.31
C ALA A 119 -5.90 -9.53 14.62
N TYR A 120 -5.64 -8.24 14.84
CA TYR A 120 -6.12 -7.50 16.03
C TYR A 120 -7.65 -7.52 16.20
N GLN A 121 -8.41 -7.76 15.14
CA GLN A 121 -9.87 -7.85 15.21
C GLN A 121 -10.34 -9.19 15.76
N LEU A 122 -9.55 -10.25 15.56
CA LEU A 122 -9.78 -11.57 16.15
C LEU A 122 -9.40 -11.60 17.62
N GLU A 123 -8.44 -10.78 18.03
CA GLU A 123 -8.02 -10.63 19.44
C GLU A 123 -9.07 -9.89 20.29
N GLN A 124 -9.99 -9.17 19.65
CA GLN A 124 -11.06 -8.40 20.32
C GLN A 124 -12.45 -8.81 19.81
N PRO A 125 -12.86 -10.08 19.98
CA PRO A 125 -14.10 -10.60 19.40
C PRO A 125 -15.36 -9.91 19.98
N GLU A 126 -15.31 -9.48 21.25
CA GLU A 126 -16.38 -8.71 21.90
C GLU A 126 -16.67 -7.37 21.21
N LYS A 127 -15.66 -6.78 20.55
CA LYS A 127 -15.77 -5.49 19.88
C LYS A 127 -16.05 -5.63 18.39
N TYR A 128 -15.35 -6.55 17.72
CA TYR A 128 -15.38 -6.64 16.26
C TYR A 128 -16.35 -7.71 15.73
N HIS A 129 -16.64 -8.72 16.55
CA HIS A 129 -17.52 -9.87 16.25
C HIS A 129 -17.09 -10.67 15.02
N TYR A 130 -15.78 -10.80 14.78
CA TYR A 130 -15.26 -11.68 13.74
C TYR A 130 -14.70 -12.98 14.33
N THR A 131 -14.81 -14.04 13.56
CA THR A 131 -14.30 -15.38 13.88
C THR A 131 -13.09 -15.73 13.02
N PRO A 132 -12.30 -16.76 13.39
CA PRO A 132 -11.25 -17.30 12.53
C PRO A 132 -11.75 -17.76 11.15
N ALA A 133 -13.02 -18.20 11.06
CA ALA A 133 -13.66 -18.55 9.80
C ALA A 133 -13.86 -17.33 8.89
N ASP A 134 -14.25 -16.18 9.46
CA ASP A 134 -14.38 -14.92 8.71
C ASP A 134 -13.03 -14.45 8.19
N ALA A 135 -11.98 -14.54 9.01
CA ALA A 135 -10.61 -14.24 8.58
C ALA A 135 -10.16 -15.15 7.44
N THR A 136 -10.34 -16.46 7.59
CA THR A 136 -10.03 -17.43 6.53
C THR A 136 -10.77 -17.12 5.23
N LYS A 137 -12.07 -16.80 5.32
CA LYS A 137 -12.89 -16.43 4.16
C LYS A 137 -12.39 -15.16 3.49
N SER A 138 -12.12 -14.11 4.27
CA SER A 138 -11.63 -12.84 3.73
C SER A 138 -10.26 -12.98 3.06
N TYR A 139 -9.37 -13.79 3.65
CA TYR A 139 -8.05 -14.08 3.10
C TYR A 139 -8.13 -14.90 1.80
N ARG A 140 -9.04 -15.88 1.71
CA ARG A 140 -9.31 -16.59 0.46
C ARG A 140 -9.77 -15.63 -0.64
N SER A 141 -10.68 -14.70 -0.34
CA SER A 141 -11.11 -13.69 -1.30
C SER A 141 -9.96 -12.81 -1.82
N LEU A 142 -8.97 -12.50 -0.96
CA LEU A 142 -7.75 -11.79 -1.39
C LEU A 142 -6.90 -12.64 -2.34
N LEU A 143 -6.67 -13.91 -1.99
CA LEU A 143 -5.90 -14.82 -2.86
C LEU A 143 -6.61 -15.10 -4.20
N GLU A 144 -7.95 -15.14 -4.20
CA GLU A 144 -8.75 -15.23 -5.43
C GLU A 144 -8.67 -13.96 -6.26
N ALA A 145 -8.65 -12.79 -5.61
CA ALA A 145 -8.51 -11.52 -6.30
C ALA A 145 -7.14 -11.33 -6.95
N ILE A 146 -6.07 -11.81 -6.29
CA ILE A 146 -4.72 -11.89 -6.87
C ILE A 146 -4.67 -12.94 -7.99
N GLY A 147 -5.39 -14.04 -7.84
CA GLY A 147 -5.40 -15.13 -8.80
C GLY A 147 -4.34 -16.20 -8.51
N LYS A 148 -4.32 -17.26 -9.33
CA LYS A 148 -3.40 -18.40 -9.17
C LYS A 148 -2.01 -18.11 -9.74
N ASN A 149 -1.96 -17.47 -10.90
CA ASN A 149 -0.75 -17.08 -11.62
C ASN A 149 -0.86 -15.60 -11.98
N PRO A 150 -0.75 -14.69 -10.99
CA PRO A 150 -0.83 -13.26 -11.26
C PRO A 150 0.28 -12.84 -12.22
N GLN A 151 -0.07 -11.98 -13.16
CA GLN A 151 0.86 -11.25 -13.99
C GLN A 151 0.41 -9.80 -13.99
N ASN A 152 1.36 -8.86 -14.09
CA ASN A 152 1.05 -7.44 -14.18
C ASN A 152 0.12 -6.99 -13.03
N THR A 153 0.33 -7.53 -11.82
CA THR A 153 -0.47 -7.26 -10.62
C THR A 153 0.35 -6.48 -9.60
N THR A 154 -0.21 -5.37 -9.11
CA THR A 154 0.37 -4.55 -8.03
C THR A 154 -0.39 -4.80 -6.74
N LEU A 155 0.30 -5.16 -5.67
CA LEU A 155 -0.22 -5.14 -4.30
C LEU A 155 0.29 -3.88 -3.60
N ILE A 156 -0.62 -3.05 -3.09
CA ILE A 156 -0.30 -1.92 -2.22
C ILE A 156 -0.75 -2.27 -0.80
N ILE A 157 0.18 -2.37 0.16
CA ILE A 157 -0.14 -2.93 1.48
C ILE A 157 0.71 -2.34 2.61
N SER A 158 0.14 -2.23 3.81
CA SER A 158 0.94 -2.09 5.03
C SER A 158 1.10 -3.46 5.71
N PRO A 159 2.33 -3.98 5.84
CA PRO A 159 2.58 -5.30 6.43
C PRO A 159 2.16 -5.40 7.90
N GLU A 160 2.11 -4.29 8.63
CA GLU A 160 1.70 -4.24 10.05
C GLU A 160 0.20 -4.53 10.25
N GLY A 161 -0.59 -4.45 9.16
CA GLY A 161 -2.02 -4.72 9.21
C GLY A 161 -2.85 -3.65 9.91
N HIS A 162 -2.30 -2.73 10.70
CA HIS A 162 -3.03 -1.60 11.27
C HIS A 162 -2.13 -0.39 11.56
N ARG A 163 -2.75 0.76 11.81
CA ARG A 163 -2.03 2.00 12.12
C ARG A 163 -1.28 1.88 13.44
N SER A 164 -0.01 2.25 13.47
CA SER A 164 0.80 2.38 14.69
C SER A 164 0.21 3.40 15.64
N GLU A 165 0.25 3.10 16.94
CA GLU A 165 -0.23 4.00 18.00
C GLU A 165 0.77 5.11 18.33
N ASN A 166 2.06 4.88 18.13
CA ASN A 166 3.14 5.81 18.46
C ASN A 166 3.92 6.34 17.24
N GLY A 167 3.57 5.90 16.03
CA GLY A 167 4.26 6.27 14.80
C GLY A 167 5.51 5.44 14.49
N ALA A 168 5.91 4.52 15.38
CA ALA A 168 6.98 3.57 15.12
C ALA A 168 6.45 2.30 14.43
N LEU A 169 7.29 1.70 13.61
CA LEU A 169 7.00 0.47 12.87
C LEU A 169 6.75 -0.68 13.84
N GLN A 170 5.60 -1.30 13.70
CA GLN A 170 5.16 -2.43 14.51
C GLN A 170 5.67 -3.75 13.93
N GLN A 171 5.34 -4.84 14.61
CA GLN A 171 5.56 -6.17 14.04
C GLN A 171 4.75 -6.34 12.75
N GLY A 172 5.41 -6.89 11.73
CA GLY A 172 4.76 -7.26 10.48
C GLY A 172 3.96 -8.55 10.65
N GLU A 173 2.88 -8.67 9.88
CA GLU A 173 2.03 -9.86 9.86
C GLU A 173 2.58 -10.89 8.85
N ASP A 174 2.71 -12.15 9.26
CA ASP A 174 3.17 -13.26 8.42
C ASP A 174 2.38 -13.41 7.10
N GLY A 175 1.16 -12.88 7.05
CA GLY A 175 0.34 -12.84 5.84
C GLY A 175 1.06 -12.23 4.63
N ILE A 176 1.96 -11.25 4.84
CA ILE A 176 2.72 -10.62 3.74
C ILE A 176 3.62 -11.64 3.04
N ILE A 177 4.22 -12.57 3.78
CA ILE A 177 5.10 -13.60 3.21
C ILE A 177 4.33 -14.46 2.20
N HIS A 178 3.12 -14.85 2.55
CA HIS A 178 2.26 -15.65 1.68
C HIS A 178 1.81 -14.88 0.44
N LEU A 179 1.57 -13.56 0.57
CA LEU A 179 1.19 -12.70 -0.55
C LEU A 179 2.36 -12.48 -1.52
N VAL A 180 3.57 -12.23 -1.02
CA VAL A 180 4.79 -12.11 -1.84
C VAL A 180 5.03 -13.40 -2.64
N ARG A 181 4.93 -14.56 -1.98
CA ARG A 181 5.06 -15.87 -2.66
C ARG A 181 4.00 -16.08 -3.74
N ARG A 182 2.77 -15.59 -3.51
CA ARG A 182 1.70 -15.70 -4.51
C ARG A 182 1.97 -14.80 -5.72
N LEU A 183 2.59 -13.66 -5.51
CA LEU A 183 2.92 -12.68 -6.55
C LEU A 183 4.25 -12.98 -7.25
N THR A 184 5.02 -13.99 -6.82
CA THR A 184 6.31 -14.32 -7.44
C THR A 184 6.14 -14.78 -8.90
N PRO A 185 6.95 -14.29 -9.87
CA PRO A 185 8.03 -13.32 -9.68
C PRO A 185 7.50 -11.89 -9.48
N CYS A 186 8.05 -11.18 -8.50
CA CYS A 186 7.65 -9.80 -8.18
C CYS A 186 8.83 -8.92 -7.76
N VAL A 187 8.73 -7.63 -8.05
CA VAL A 187 9.57 -6.61 -7.41
C VAL A 187 8.89 -6.10 -6.14
N LEU A 188 9.65 -5.98 -5.06
CA LEU A 188 9.23 -5.40 -3.80
C LEU A 188 9.83 -4.00 -3.68
N ILE A 189 9.00 -3.02 -3.30
CA ILE A 189 9.40 -1.63 -3.12
C ILE A 189 8.96 -1.17 -1.72
N PRO A 190 9.89 -1.02 -0.76
CA PRO A 190 9.58 -0.39 0.52
C PRO A 190 9.34 1.11 0.34
N LEU A 191 8.39 1.65 1.10
CA LEU A 191 8.06 3.06 1.12
C LEU A 191 7.91 3.56 2.55
N GLY A 192 8.82 4.41 2.99
CA GLY A 192 8.70 5.15 4.23
C GLY A 192 7.79 6.36 4.04
N ILE A 193 6.83 6.54 4.95
CA ILE A 193 5.93 7.69 5.04
C ILE A 193 6.22 8.41 6.34
N VAL A 194 6.72 9.64 6.24
CA VAL A 194 7.21 10.43 7.37
C VAL A 194 6.49 11.77 7.41
N TYR A 195 5.90 12.10 8.55
CA TYR A 195 5.29 13.42 8.78
C TYR A 195 6.33 14.32 9.46
N GLU A 196 6.58 15.52 8.91
CA GLU A 196 7.60 16.43 9.45
C GLU A 196 7.19 17.03 10.81
N ASN A 197 5.89 17.13 11.06
CA ASN A 197 5.31 17.73 12.26
C ASN A 197 4.34 16.75 12.95
N LYS A 198 3.79 17.17 14.10
CA LYS A 198 2.71 16.45 14.77
C LYS A 198 1.57 16.17 13.79
N PHE A 199 1.18 14.90 13.70
CA PHE A 199 0.05 14.45 12.91
C PHE A 199 -1.03 13.84 13.82
N ASN A 200 -2.26 13.79 13.33
CA ASN A 200 -3.35 13.07 13.96
C ASN A 200 -3.53 11.71 13.26
N ARG A 201 -3.22 10.63 13.97
CA ARG A 201 -3.39 9.25 13.49
C ARG A 201 -4.76 8.96 12.87
N ASN A 202 -5.83 9.53 13.45
CA ASN A 202 -7.21 9.34 13.02
C ASN A 202 -7.76 10.48 12.15
N GLY A 203 -6.97 11.53 11.95
CA GLY A 203 -7.36 12.70 11.17
C GLY A 203 -6.93 12.63 9.72
N LEU A 204 -7.42 13.59 8.93
CA LEU A 204 -7.04 13.77 7.53
C LEU A 204 -5.71 14.50 7.37
N ASN A 205 -5.13 15.10 8.41
CA ASN A 205 -3.79 15.72 8.37
C ASN A 205 -3.56 16.73 7.24
N PHE A 206 -4.58 17.48 6.84
CA PHE A 206 -4.44 18.54 5.84
C PHE A 206 -3.43 19.60 6.27
N GLY A 207 -2.62 20.06 5.31
CA GLY A 207 -1.57 21.05 5.52
C GLY A 207 -0.32 20.52 6.20
N VAL A 208 -0.30 19.27 6.67
CA VAL A 208 0.90 18.66 7.26
C VAL A 208 1.80 18.17 6.13
N LYS A 209 3.07 18.57 6.17
CA LYS A 209 4.09 18.10 5.22
C LYS A 209 4.43 16.63 5.46
N VAL A 210 4.45 15.89 4.36
CA VAL A 210 4.74 14.44 4.34
C VAL A 210 5.84 14.16 3.34
N ASP A 211 6.89 13.52 3.82
CA ASP A 211 8.00 13.03 3.00
C ASP A 211 7.80 11.55 2.71
N LEU A 212 7.86 11.20 1.42
CA LEU A 212 7.80 9.84 0.93
C LEU A 212 9.20 9.37 0.55
N ARG A 213 9.66 8.31 1.24
CA ARG A 213 11.02 7.78 1.17
C ARG A 213 10.99 6.38 0.54
N PRO A 214 11.04 6.27 -0.80
CA PRO A 214 11.18 4.97 -1.43
C PRO A 214 12.53 4.35 -1.04
N GLY A 215 12.56 3.04 -0.85
CA GLY A 215 13.79 2.30 -0.65
C GLY A 215 14.17 1.47 -1.85
N GLN A 216 15.31 0.78 -1.72
CA GLN A 216 15.86 -0.01 -2.81
C GLN A 216 14.86 -1.09 -3.27
N PRO A 217 14.47 -1.09 -4.56
CA PRO A 217 13.64 -2.16 -5.09
C PRO A 217 14.44 -3.46 -5.13
N PHE A 218 13.81 -4.58 -4.79
CA PHE A 218 14.45 -5.89 -4.91
C PHE A 218 13.52 -6.92 -5.52
N LEU A 219 14.12 -7.81 -6.31
CA LEU A 219 13.39 -8.83 -7.05
C LEU A 219 13.28 -10.11 -6.22
N TRP A 220 12.08 -10.67 -6.15
CA TRP A 220 11.83 -12.00 -5.63
C TRP A 220 11.41 -12.91 -6.78
N GLU A 221 12.30 -13.84 -7.17
CA GLU A 221 12.13 -14.68 -8.37
C GLU A 221 11.65 -16.09 -8.06
N ASP A 222 12.04 -16.66 -6.92
CA ASP A 222 11.80 -18.07 -6.58
C ASP A 222 10.67 -18.24 -5.56
N ASN A 223 9.57 -18.89 -5.99
CA ASN A 223 8.41 -19.16 -5.13
C ASN A 223 8.65 -20.30 -4.13
N ARG A 224 9.73 -21.09 -4.32
CA ARG A 224 10.18 -22.14 -3.41
C ARG A 224 10.90 -21.54 -2.21
N GLN A 225 11.57 -20.40 -2.40
CA GLN A 225 12.13 -19.62 -1.30
C GLN A 225 10.99 -18.85 -0.61
N LYS A 226 10.82 -19.11 0.69
CA LYS A 226 9.90 -18.35 1.53
C LYS A 226 10.66 -17.13 2.05
N PRO A 227 10.27 -15.89 1.72
CA PRO A 227 10.89 -14.73 2.33
C PRO A 227 10.62 -14.76 3.83
N THR A 228 11.61 -14.35 4.64
CA THR A 228 11.39 -14.10 6.06
C THR A 228 10.76 -12.73 6.26
N LEU A 229 10.16 -12.48 7.43
CA LEU A 229 9.64 -11.15 7.73
C LEU A 229 10.78 -10.13 7.76
N GLU A 230 11.96 -10.49 8.28
CA GLU A 230 13.14 -9.62 8.31
C GLU A 230 13.52 -9.14 6.90
N GLN A 231 13.50 -10.03 5.91
CA GLN A 231 13.82 -9.69 4.52
C GLN A 231 12.84 -8.68 3.90
N ILE A 232 11.63 -8.54 4.45
CA ILE A 232 10.62 -7.57 3.99
C ILE A 232 10.68 -6.32 4.85
N MET A 233 10.70 -6.47 6.18
CA MET A 233 10.53 -5.40 7.14
C MET A 233 11.80 -4.59 7.40
N ILE A 234 13.00 -5.19 7.37
CA ILE A 234 14.26 -4.43 7.55
C ILE A 234 14.45 -3.40 6.42
N PRO A 235 14.22 -3.72 5.13
CA PRO A 235 14.24 -2.69 4.08
C PRO A 235 13.24 -1.56 4.33
N LEU A 236 12.04 -1.85 4.84
CA LEU A 236 11.07 -0.81 5.19
C LEU A 236 11.52 0.03 6.38
N ALA A 237 12.10 -0.58 7.41
CA ALA A 237 12.66 0.15 8.55
C ALA A 237 13.83 1.06 8.11
N SER A 238 14.68 0.60 7.18
CA SER A 238 15.86 1.36 6.74
C SER A 238 15.55 2.69 6.04
N VAL A 239 14.35 2.86 5.50
CA VAL A 239 13.91 4.12 4.89
C VAL A 239 13.21 5.07 5.87
N LEU A 240 13.04 4.63 7.11
CA LEU A 240 12.43 5.41 8.18
C LEU A 240 13.49 6.04 9.10
N PRO A 241 13.18 7.22 9.69
CA PRO A 241 13.97 7.77 10.79
C PRO A 241 14.17 6.76 11.93
N PRO A 242 15.31 6.79 12.67
CA PRO A 242 15.61 5.83 13.73
C PRO A 242 14.51 5.64 14.78
N GLU A 243 13.81 6.72 15.15
CA GLU A 243 12.69 6.72 16.09
C GLU A 243 11.43 6.02 15.56
N MET A 244 11.31 5.89 14.24
CA MET A 244 10.19 5.23 13.56
C MET A 244 10.49 3.77 13.19
N GLN A 245 11.73 3.28 13.36
CA GLN A 245 12.11 1.90 12.98
C GLN A 245 11.49 0.83 13.88
N GLY A 246 11.11 1.20 15.11
CA GLY A 246 10.33 0.38 16.02
C GLY A 246 10.91 -1.02 16.23
N ALA A 247 10.12 -2.06 15.94
CA ALA A 247 10.48 -3.46 16.20
C ALA A 247 11.61 -4.02 15.30
N TRP A 248 12.06 -3.25 14.30
CA TRP A 248 12.96 -3.71 13.23
C TRP A 248 14.28 -2.96 13.19
N ARG A 249 14.70 -2.41 14.33
CA ARG A 249 15.96 -1.70 14.52
C ARG A 249 17.15 -2.63 14.73
#